data_AF-A0A1I3AUJ0-F1
#
_entry.id   AF-A0A1I3AUJ0-F1
#
_cell.length_a   1.000
_cell.length_b   1.000
_cell.length_c   1.000
_cell.angle_alpha   90.00
_cell.angle_beta   90.00
_cell.angle_gamma   90.00
#
_symmetry.space_group_name_H-M   'P 1'
#
loop_
_entity.id
_entity.type
_entity.pdbx_description
1 polymer ?
#
loop_
_entity_poly.entity_id
_entity_poly.type
_entity_poly.pdbx_seq_one_letter_code
_entity_poly.pdbx_strand_id
1 'polypeptide(L)'
;MAATLGLLGACAPMSPYEAVDSPAVRKTVESARTPGDHVALVTYFENLAAEMRIKAEEQRQLLQHFQEKSYLYGRQAQDRQSHTWALMNRYERAAKASIGKAASHRRLAAGLEQDERERYAVTGAGSARTPGTSRTGDARTRSSRHPPND
;
A
#
# COMPACT_ATOMS: atom_id res chain seq x y z
N MET A 1 -45.62 -2.72 -30.71
CA MET A 1 -44.40 -2.22 -31.37
C MET A 1 -43.86 -1.05 -30.56
N ALA A 2 -42.85 -1.26 -29.72
CA ALA A 2 -41.98 -0.18 -29.24
C ALA A 2 -40.65 -0.80 -28.80
N ALA A 3 -39.58 -0.25 -29.37
CA ALA A 3 -38.31 -0.91 -29.60
C ALA A 3 -37.44 -1.11 -28.35
N THR A 4 -36.69 -2.19 -28.39
CA THR A 4 -35.53 -2.50 -27.55
C THR A 4 -34.49 -1.39 -27.61
N LEU A 5 -34.14 -0.79 -26.47
CA LEU A 5 -32.83 -0.15 -26.28
C LEU A 5 -31.93 -1.10 -25.48
N GLY A 6 -31.31 -2.05 -26.19
CA GLY A 6 -30.16 -2.78 -25.69
C GLY A 6 -28.92 -1.93 -25.88
N LEU A 7 -28.51 -1.18 -24.85
CA LEU A 7 -27.22 -0.50 -24.83
C LEU A 7 -26.14 -1.54 -24.50
N LEU A 8 -25.64 -2.22 -25.53
CA LEU A 8 -24.43 -3.02 -25.44
C LEU A 8 -23.23 -2.07 -25.31
N GLY A 9 -22.99 -1.59 -24.08
CA GLY A 9 -21.73 -0.96 -23.74
C GLY A 9 -20.62 -2.00 -23.90
N ALA A 10 -19.82 -1.89 -24.96
CA ALA A 10 -18.61 -2.65 -25.13
C ALA A 10 -17.65 -2.29 -23.99
N CYS A 11 -17.78 -2.96 -22.85
CA CYS A 11 -16.74 -2.98 -21.83
C CYS A 11 -15.59 -3.81 -22.41
N ALA A 12 -14.78 -3.19 -23.27
CA ALA A 12 -13.45 -3.72 -23.51
C ALA A 12 -12.75 -3.72 -22.14
N PRO A 13 -12.31 -4.88 -21.62
CA PRO A 13 -11.60 -4.91 -20.36
C PRO A 13 -10.38 -3.99 -20.49
N MET A 14 -10.28 -3.01 -19.59
CA MET A 14 -9.16 -2.08 -19.53
C MET A 14 -7.85 -2.88 -19.53
N SER A 15 -6.85 -2.42 -20.29
CA SER A 15 -5.61 -3.16 -20.33
C SER A 15 -5.00 -3.19 -18.93
N PRO A 16 -4.38 -4.31 -18.51
CA PRO A 16 -3.75 -4.39 -17.18
C PRO A 16 -2.72 -3.28 -16.92
N TYR A 17 -2.11 -2.76 -17.99
CA TYR A 17 -1.23 -1.59 -17.92
C TYR A 17 -1.95 -0.32 -17.47
N GLU A 18 -3.14 -0.04 -18.01
CA GLU A 18 -3.92 1.16 -17.66
C GLU A 18 -4.48 1.09 -16.24
N ALA A 19 -4.65 -0.11 -15.69
CA ALA A 19 -5.08 -0.29 -14.31
C ALA A 19 -4.10 0.34 -13.30
N VAL A 20 -2.79 0.37 -13.61
CA VAL A 20 -1.74 0.90 -12.73
C VAL A 20 -2.00 2.35 -12.30
N ASP A 21 -2.56 3.17 -13.19
CA ASP A 21 -2.82 4.60 -12.98
C ASP A 21 -4.28 5.00 -13.25
N SER A 22 -5.18 4.02 -13.17
CA SER A 22 -6.60 4.26 -13.42
C SER A 22 -7.16 5.34 -12.47
N PRO A 23 -8.13 6.16 -12.89
CA PRO A 23 -8.74 7.18 -12.02
C PRO A 23 -9.30 6.61 -10.72
N ALA A 24 -9.85 5.39 -10.77
CA ALA A 24 -10.36 4.69 -9.60
C ALA A 24 -9.23 4.38 -8.60
N VAL A 25 -8.11 3.84 -9.07
CA VAL A 25 -6.94 3.54 -8.23
C VAL A 25 -6.32 4.81 -7.65
N ARG A 26 -6.26 5.90 -8.43
CA ARG A 26 -5.79 7.19 -7.91
C ARG A 26 -6.66 7.68 -6.76
N LYS A 27 -7.98 7.61 -6.92
CA LYS A 27 -8.91 7.99 -5.86
C LYS A 27 -8.75 7.11 -4.61
N THR A 28 -8.58 5.79 -4.75
CA THR A 28 -8.38 4.90 -3.60
C THR A 28 -7.07 5.19 -2.86
N VAL A 29 -5.98 5.43 -3.60
CA VAL A 29 -4.68 5.86 -3.05
C VAL A 29 -4.82 7.18 -2.30
N GLU A 30 -5.49 8.17 -2.88
CA GLU A 30 -5.72 9.48 -2.26
C GLU A 30 -6.58 9.41 -1.00
N SER A 31 -7.51 8.46 -0.93
CA SER A 31 -8.41 8.28 0.22
C SER A 31 -7.87 7.39 1.34
N ALA A 32 -6.75 6.68 1.14
CA ALA A 32 -6.19 5.80 2.16
C ALA A 32 -5.69 6.59 3.38
N ARG A 33 -6.11 6.18 4.59
CA ARG A 33 -5.79 6.88 5.85
C ARG A 33 -5.26 5.97 6.95
N THR A 34 -5.64 4.69 6.93
CA THR A 34 -5.29 3.75 7.98
C THR A 34 -4.14 2.82 7.56
N PRO A 35 -3.44 2.18 8.52
CA PRO A 35 -2.49 1.11 8.18
C PRO A 35 -3.13 0.03 7.29
N GLY A 36 -4.38 -0.36 7.60
CA GLY A 36 -5.13 -1.35 6.84
C GLY A 36 -5.38 -0.95 5.38
N ASP A 37 -5.72 0.32 5.12
CA ASP A 37 -5.90 0.83 3.76
C ASP A 37 -4.61 0.70 2.94
N HIS A 38 -3.49 1.04 3.55
CA HIS A 38 -2.19 0.93 2.90
C HIS A 38 -1.75 -0.51 2.70
N VAL A 39 -2.04 -1.43 3.63
CA VAL A 39 -1.80 -2.88 3.45
C VAL A 39 -2.64 -3.41 2.28
N ALA A 40 -3.90 -3.01 2.14
CA ALA A 40 -4.73 -3.40 1.01
C ALA A 40 -4.13 -2.92 -0.33
N LEU A 41 -3.58 -1.69 -0.36
CA LEU A 41 -2.89 -1.16 -1.54
C LEU A 41 -1.57 -1.89 -1.85
N VAL A 42 -0.84 -2.38 -0.84
CA VAL A 42 0.33 -3.24 -1.05
C VAL A 42 -0.08 -4.49 -1.83
N THR A 43 -1.09 -5.22 -1.34
CA THR A 43 -1.58 -6.44 -2.00
C THR A 43 -2.07 -6.15 -3.42
N TYR A 44 -2.81 -5.05 -3.60
CA TYR A 44 -3.29 -4.63 -4.92
C TYR A 44 -2.15 -4.42 -5.92
N PHE A 45 -1.14 -3.63 -5.56
CA PHE A 45 -0.03 -3.34 -6.46
C PHE A 45 0.93 -4.53 -6.65
N GLU A 46 1.08 -5.41 -5.65
CA GLU A 46 1.85 -6.66 -5.81
C GLU A 46 1.18 -7.62 -6.81
N ASN A 47 -0.14 -7.77 -6.73
CA ASN A 47 -0.91 -8.56 -7.70
C ASN A 47 -0.80 -7.97 -9.11
N LEU A 48 -0.93 -6.65 -9.23
CA LEU A 48 -0.79 -5.97 -10.51
C LEU A 48 0.62 -6.13 -11.09
N ALA A 49 1.65 -6.09 -10.24
CA ALA A 49 3.02 -6.36 -10.68
C ALA A 49 3.20 -7.80 -11.17
N ALA A 50 2.58 -8.78 -10.51
CA ALA A 50 2.60 -10.17 -10.94
C ALA A 50 1.92 -10.36 -12.30
N GLU A 51 0.75 -9.76 -12.50
CA GLU A 51 0.05 -9.76 -13.78
C GLU A 51 0.89 -9.12 -14.90
N MET A 52 1.54 -7.99 -14.62
CA MET A 52 2.40 -7.33 -15.60
C MET A 52 3.60 -8.19 -15.99
N ARG A 53 4.19 -8.93 -15.05
CA ARG A 53 5.29 -9.86 -15.33
C ARG A 53 4.84 -11.01 -16.23
N ILE A 54 3.66 -11.56 -15.99
CA ILE A 54 3.07 -12.60 -16.84
C ILE A 54 2.91 -12.05 -18.27
N LYS A 55 2.34 -10.85 -18.43
CA LYS A 55 2.18 -10.21 -19.75
C LYS A 55 3.51 -9.90 -20.43
N ALA A 56 4.51 -9.44 -19.69
CA ALA A 56 5.85 -9.23 -20.25
C ALA A 56 6.44 -10.55 -20.78
N GLU A 57 6.27 -11.66 -20.05
CA GLU A 57 6.77 -12.96 -20.45
C GLU A 57 6.03 -13.53 -21.68
N GLU A 58 4.70 -13.35 -21.76
CA GLU A 58 3.92 -13.66 -22.97
C GLU A 58 4.48 -12.92 -24.20
N GLN A 59 4.79 -11.62 -24.05
CA GLN A 59 5.39 -10.84 -25.14
C GLN A 59 6.82 -11.27 -25.45
N ARG A 60 7.62 -11.65 -24.45
CA ARG A 60 8.98 -12.18 -24.65
C ARG A 60 8.97 -13.45 -25.50
N GLN A 61 8.09 -14.40 -25.21
CA GLN A 61 7.95 -15.64 -25.98
C GLN A 61 7.48 -15.36 -27.42
N LEU A 62 6.53 -14.43 -27.58
CA LEU A 62 6.07 -14.02 -28.91
C LEU A 62 7.16 -13.31 -29.72
N LEU A 63 7.96 -12.47 -29.06
CA LEU A 63 9.10 -11.79 -29.69
C LEU A 63 10.13 -12.80 -30.17
N GLN A 64 10.47 -13.79 -29.34
CA GLN A 64 11.36 -14.89 -29.69
C GLN A 64 10.84 -15.62 -30.93
N HIS A 65 9.55 -15.94 -30.99
CA HIS A 65 8.93 -16.56 -32.15
C HIS A 65 9.09 -15.73 -33.43
N PHE A 66 8.83 -14.41 -33.36
CA PHE A 66 8.98 -13.52 -34.51
C PHE A 66 10.45 -13.33 -34.94
N GLN A 67 11.40 -13.47 -34.01
CA GLN A 67 12.83 -13.44 -34.31
C GLN A 67 13.27 -14.74 -35.01
N GLU A 68 12.96 -15.89 -34.42
CA GLU A 68 13.33 -17.21 -34.94
C GLU A 68 12.67 -17.53 -36.28
N LYS A 69 11.40 -17.11 -36.46
CA LYS A 69 10.61 -17.41 -37.66
C LYS A 69 10.35 -16.18 -38.52
N SER A 70 11.24 -15.20 -38.49
CA SER A 70 11.15 -13.96 -39.28
C SER A 70 10.90 -14.21 -40.78
N TYR A 71 11.48 -15.28 -41.33
CA TYR A 71 11.29 -15.71 -42.73
C TYR A 71 9.83 -16.00 -43.09
N LEU A 72 8.97 -16.36 -42.14
CA LEU A 72 7.53 -16.59 -42.38
C LEU A 72 6.74 -15.29 -42.63
N TYR A 73 7.30 -14.14 -42.24
CA TYR A 73 6.59 -12.86 -42.23
C TYR A 73 7.17 -11.84 -43.21
N GLY A 74 8.31 -12.14 -43.83
CA GLY A 74 8.98 -11.27 -44.81
C GLY A 74 9.20 -9.86 -44.24
N ARG A 75 8.78 -8.82 -44.98
CA ARG A 75 8.95 -7.42 -44.57
C ARG A 75 8.20 -7.05 -43.28
N GLN A 76 7.12 -7.77 -42.93
CA GLN A 76 6.35 -7.48 -41.72
C GLN A 76 7.03 -7.99 -40.43
N ALA A 77 8.09 -8.81 -40.55
CA ALA A 77 8.77 -9.39 -39.39
C ALA A 77 9.29 -8.29 -38.44
N GLN A 78 9.92 -7.25 -39.00
CA GLN A 78 10.51 -6.16 -38.23
C GLN A 78 9.46 -5.34 -37.46
N ASP A 79 8.33 -5.04 -38.10
CA ASP A 79 7.24 -4.29 -37.46
C ASP A 79 6.64 -5.08 -36.29
N ARG A 80 6.42 -6.40 -36.48
CA ARG A 80 5.91 -7.29 -35.42
C ARG A 80 6.89 -7.40 -34.25
N GLN A 81 8.17 -7.61 -34.54
CA GLN A 81 9.21 -7.66 -33.51
C GLN A 81 9.28 -6.35 -32.72
N SER A 82 9.28 -5.21 -33.41
CA SER A 82 9.36 -3.88 -32.76
C SER A 82 8.14 -3.61 -31.89
N HIS A 83 6.94 -3.95 -32.38
CA HIS A 83 5.70 -3.81 -31.61
C HIS A 83 5.68 -4.69 -30.37
N THR A 84 5.99 -5.98 -30.51
CA THR A 84 6.03 -6.92 -29.38
C THR A 84 7.11 -6.56 -28.37
N TRP A 85 8.28 -6.11 -28.82
CA TRP A 85 9.33 -5.60 -27.94
C TRP A 85 8.87 -4.36 -27.16
N ALA A 86 8.16 -3.44 -27.81
CA ALA A 86 7.61 -2.26 -27.15
C ALA A 86 6.59 -2.65 -26.06
N LEU A 87 5.68 -3.60 -26.35
CA LEU A 87 4.73 -4.12 -25.37
C LEU A 87 5.41 -4.83 -24.21
N MET A 88 6.40 -5.69 -24.47
CA MET A 88 7.21 -6.36 -23.43
C MET A 88 7.79 -5.33 -22.47
N ASN A 89 8.52 -4.33 -22.98
CA ASN A 89 9.11 -3.27 -22.16
C ASN A 89 8.06 -2.46 -21.39
N ARG A 90 6.91 -2.20 -22.01
CA ARG A 90 5.81 -1.47 -21.37
C ARG A 90 5.31 -2.23 -20.13
N TYR A 91 5.11 -3.54 -20.24
CA TYR A 91 4.70 -4.38 -19.12
C TYR A 91 5.80 -4.51 -18.06
N GLU A 92 7.07 -4.65 -18.43
CA GLU A 92 8.17 -4.68 -17.45
C GLU A 92 8.27 -3.38 -16.64
N ARG A 93 8.13 -2.22 -17.30
CA ARG A 93 8.09 -0.93 -16.62
C ARG A 93 6.90 -0.81 -15.69
N ALA A 94 5.73 -1.28 -16.11
CA ALA A 94 4.53 -1.29 -15.27
C ALA A 94 4.69 -2.20 -14.06
N ALA A 95 5.29 -3.40 -14.21
CA ALA A 95 5.61 -4.27 -13.09
C ALA A 95 6.51 -3.56 -12.07
N LYS A 96 7.56 -2.89 -12.54
CA LYS A 96 8.48 -2.12 -11.69
C LYS A 96 7.79 -0.96 -10.98
N ALA A 97 6.94 -0.21 -11.70
CA ALA A 97 6.18 0.89 -11.12
C ALA A 97 5.23 0.40 -10.02
N SER A 98 4.51 -0.69 -10.26
CA SER A 98 3.61 -1.30 -9.27
C SER A 98 4.35 -1.77 -8.02
N ILE A 99 5.50 -2.43 -8.15
CA ILE A 99 6.34 -2.78 -6.98
C ILE A 99 6.81 -1.54 -6.23
N GLY A 100 7.18 -0.47 -6.94
CA GLY A 100 7.53 0.81 -6.32
C GLY A 100 6.38 1.41 -5.49
N LYS A 101 5.16 1.36 -6.01
CA LYS A 101 3.94 1.80 -5.30
C LYS A 101 3.65 0.93 -4.07
N ALA A 102 3.72 -0.40 -4.21
CA ALA A 102 3.58 -1.33 -3.08
C ALA A 102 4.60 -1.02 -1.97
N ALA A 103 5.88 -0.83 -2.31
CA ALA A 103 6.91 -0.49 -1.34
C ALA A 103 6.63 0.85 -0.64
N SER A 104 6.07 1.84 -1.35
CA SER A 104 5.66 3.11 -0.75
C SER A 104 4.54 2.93 0.27
N HIS A 105 3.51 2.16 -0.07
CA HIS A 105 2.41 1.88 0.85
C HIS A 105 2.83 1.06 2.06
N ARG A 106 3.77 0.12 1.91
CA ARG A 106 4.35 -0.62 3.04
C ARG A 106 5.01 0.31 4.06
N ARG A 107 5.75 1.33 3.59
CA ARG A 107 6.36 2.34 4.47
C ARG A 107 5.31 3.20 5.17
N LEU A 108 4.27 3.61 4.46
CA LEU A 108 3.18 4.41 5.05
C LEU A 108 2.43 3.62 6.13
N ALA A 109 2.10 2.35 5.87
CA ALA A 109 1.45 1.48 6.85
C ALA A 109 2.31 1.35 8.13
N ALA A 110 3.60 1.03 7.98
CA ALA A 110 4.51 0.89 9.11
C ALA A 110 4.65 2.19 9.93
N GLY A 111 4.70 3.35 9.27
CA GLY A 111 4.75 4.65 9.94
C GLY A 111 3.50 4.93 10.77
N LEU A 112 2.32 4.66 10.23
CA LEU A 112 1.06 4.84 10.96
C LEU A 112 0.93 3.89 12.16
N GLU A 113 1.34 2.62 12.01
CA GLU A 113 1.36 1.69 13.14
C GLU A 113 2.31 2.14 14.25
N GLN A 114 3.47 2.69 13.89
CA GLN A 114 4.41 3.24 14.86
C GLN A 114 3.81 4.44 15.60
N ASP A 115 3.24 5.39 14.86
CA ASP A 115 2.57 6.57 15.44
C ASP A 115 1.44 6.17 16.39
N GLU A 116 0.63 5.18 16.02
CA GLU A 116 -0.42 4.64 16.88
C GLU A 116 0.16 4.06 18.17
N ARG A 117 1.18 3.20 18.08
CA ARG A 117 1.85 2.60 19.24
C ARG A 117 2.43 3.65 20.19
N GLU A 118 3.06 4.68 19.64
CA GLU A 118 3.62 5.78 20.43
C GLU A 118 2.53 6.57 21.16
N ARG A 119 1.39 6.86 20.49
CA ARG A 119 0.22 7.50 21.14
C ARG A 119 -0.35 6.66 22.28
N TYR A 120 -0.45 5.34 22.11
CA TYR A 120 -0.89 4.43 23.18
C TYR A 120 0.09 4.38 24.36
N ALA A 121 1.40 4.41 24.10
CA ALA A 121 2.41 4.45 25.16
C ALA A 121 2.33 5.75 26.00
N VAL A 122 2.11 6.90 25.34
CA VAL A 122 1.97 8.21 26.01
C VAL A 122 0.68 8.28 26.84
N THR A 123 -0.44 7.80 26.29
CA THR A 123 -1.74 7.82 26.98
C THR A 123 -1.82 6.77 28.11
N GLY A 124 -1.19 5.60 27.93
CA GLY A 124 -1.08 4.56 28.96
C GLY A 124 -0.22 4.95 30.15
N ALA A 125 0.85 5.74 29.93
CA ALA A 125 1.69 6.26 31.02
C ALA A 125 0.98 7.34 31.88
N GLY A 126 -0.06 8.00 31.35
CA GLY A 126 -0.84 9.02 32.06
C GLY A 126 -1.82 8.48 33.12
N SER A 127 -2.20 7.21 33.05
CA SER A 127 -3.21 6.61 33.94
C SER A 127 -2.63 6.00 35.23
N ALA A 128 -1.31 5.96 35.41
CA ALA A 128 -0.65 5.25 36.51
C ALA A 128 -0.10 6.17 37.63
N ARG A 129 -0.65 7.38 37.82
CA ARG A 129 -0.20 8.29 38.89
C ARG A 129 -1.34 8.91 39.70
N THR A 130 -1.74 8.21 40.77
CA THR A 130 -2.15 8.83 42.04
C THR A 130 -1.53 8.06 43.21
N PRO A 131 -0.46 8.58 43.84
CA PRO A 131 -0.03 8.12 45.16
C PRO A 131 -1.01 8.66 46.20
N GLY A 132 -1.57 7.77 47.01
CA GLY A 132 -2.45 8.11 48.11
C GLY A 132 -1.81 9.07 49.11
N THR A 133 -2.57 10.09 49.52
CA THR A 133 -2.28 10.89 50.71
C THR A 133 -3.56 11.10 51.49
N SER A 134 -3.90 10.12 52.34
CA SER A 134 -4.83 10.33 53.45
C SER A 134 -4.06 10.18 54.74
N ARG A 135 -3.51 11.33 55.16
CA ARG A 135 -2.84 11.58 56.43
C ARG A 135 -3.91 11.62 57.52
N THR A 136 -4.13 10.52 58.23
CA THR A 136 -4.90 10.52 59.47
C THR A 136 -4.04 11.13 60.57
N GLY A 137 -4.44 12.32 61.01
CA GLY A 137 -3.86 12.98 62.17
C GLY A 137 -4.26 12.23 63.43
N ASP A 138 -3.28 11.86 64.24
CA ASP A 138 -3.50 11.40 65.60
C ASP A 138 -2.85 12.39 66.57
N ALA A 139 -3.70 13.01 67.38
CA ALA A 139 -3.36 14.06 68.31
C ALA A 139 -2.76 13.44 69.57
N ARG A 140 -1.44 13.57 69.74
CA ARG A 140 -0.78 13.19 71.01
C ARG A 140 -0.69 14.38 71.95
N THR A 141 -1.39 14.24 73.06
CA THR A 141 -1.37 15.09 74.24
C THR A 141 -0.01 15.08 74.94
N ARG A 142 0.57 16.28 75.06
CA ARG A 142 1.20 16.89 76.25
C ARG A 142 1.73 15.93 77.34
N SER A 143 3.04 15.93 77.58
CA SER A 143 3.55 16.05 78.95
C SER A 143 4.99 16.53 78.99
N SER A 144 5.16 17.65 79.68
CA SER A 144 6.34 18.46 79.86
C SER A 144 7.41 17.76 80.69
N ARG A 145 8.68 17.93 80.32
CA ARG A 145 9.77 18.05 81.28
C ARG A 145 10.99 18.75 80.67
N HIS A 146 11.38 19.81 81.34
CA HIS A 146 12.55 20.67 81.23
C HIS A 146 13.14 20.69 82.67
N PRO A 147 14.38 21.10 82.99
CA PRO A 147 15.65 21.30 82.25
C PRO A 147 16.80 20.54 83.03
N PRO A 148 18.08 20.99 83.15
CA PRO A 148 18.81 22.10 82.52
C PRO A 148 20.24 21.82 82.00
N ASN A 149 20.72 22.85 81.29
CA ASN A 149 22.11 23.21 80.95
C ASN A 149 23.12 22.87 82.05
N ASP A 150 24.27 22.30 81.70
CA ASP A 150 25.50 23.03 81.27
C ASP A 150 26.36 22.12 80.38
#